data_AF-G4Z9N3-F1
#
_entry.id   AF-G4Z9N3-F1
#
_cell.length_a   1.000
_cell.length_b   1.000
_cell.length_c   1.000
_cell.angle_alpha   90.00
_cell.angle_beta   90.00
_cell.angle_gamma   90.00
#
_symmetry.space_group_name_H-M   'P 1'
#
loop_
_entity.id
_entity.type
_entity.pdbx_description
1 polymer ?
#
loop_
_entity_poly.entity_id
_entity_poly.type
_entity_poly.pdbx_seq_one_letter_code
_entity_poly.pdbx_strand_id
1 'polypeptide(L)' 'MTDNLLAGPAPRPTFSPRQIAAFYFKPCLDEEGETTGYYACKTCAKRRKHAPKSGYSNLVSH' A
#
# COMPACT_ATOMS: atom_id res chain seq x y z
N MET A 1 -20.08 26.11 -27.66
CA MET A 1 -18.94 25.26 -28.08
C MET A 1 -18.37 24.71 -26.78
N THR A 2 -18.66 23.46 -26.45
CA THR A 2 -18.27 22.85 -25.16
C THR A 2 -16.80 22.47 -25.21
N ASP A 3 -16.00 23.21 -24.45
CA ASP A 3 -14.57 23.01 -24.30
C ASP A 3 -14.33 21.65 -23.61
N ASN A 4 -13.84 20.67 -24.37
CA ASN A 4 -13.39 19.39 -23.84
C ASN A 4 -12.01 19.60 -23.21
N LEU A 5 -12.00 19.98 -21.93
CA LEU A 5 -10.80 19.94 -21.09
C LEU A 5 -10.32 18.49 -20.95
N LEU A 6 -9.46 18.05 -21.87
CA LEU A 6 -8.67 16.84 -21.72
C LEU A 6 -7.76 17.02 -20.50
N ALA A 7 -8.15 16.42 -19.38
CA ALA A 7 -7.33 16.35 -18.19
C ALA A 7 -5.96 15.75 -18.55
N GLY A 8 -4.88 16.49 -18.26
CA GLY A 8 -3.52 16.00 -18.44
C GLY A 8 -3.28 14.71 -17.65
N PRO A 9 -2.29 13.88 -18.05
CA PRO A 9 -2.01 12.63 -17.37
C PRO A 9 -1.72 12.89 -15.88
N ALA A 10 -2.36 12.11 -15.01
CA ALA A 10 -2.15 12.22 -13.57
C ALA A 10 -0.65 12.09 -13.24
N PRO A 11 -0.13 12.91 -12.32
CA PRO A 11 1.26 12.82 -11.91
C PRO A 11 1.56 11.42 -11.39
N ARG A 12 2.62 10.81 -11.91
CA ARG A 12 3.04 9.48 -11.45
C ARG A 12 3.63 9.61 -10.05
N PRO A 13 3.18 8.80 -9.08
CA PRO A 13 3.81 8.81 -7.76
C PRO A 13 5.28 8.38 -7.89
N THR A 14 6.17 9.09 -7.19
CA THR A 14 7.62 8.82 -7.20
C THR A 14 7.96 7.42 -6.68
N PHE A 15 7.12 6.89 -5.79
CA PHE A 15 7.27 5.56 -5.21
C PHE A 15 6.03 4.72 -5.47
N SER A 16 6.25 3.45 -5.82
CA SER A 16 5.17 2.48 -5.94
C SER A 16 4.55 2.15 -4.57
N PRO A 17 3.28 1.73 -4.52
CA PRO A 17 2.66 1.29 -3.26
C PRO A 17 3.45 0.18 -2.56
N ARG A 18 4.12 -0.69 -3.32
CA ARG A 18 5.01 -1.72 -2.79
C ARG A 18 6.22 -1.14 -2.05
N GLN A 19 6.86 -0.10 -2.59
CA GLN A 19 7.99 0.58 -1.94
C GLN A 19 7.55 1.28 -0.66
N ILE A 20 6.42 2.00 -0.72
CA ILE A 20 5.85 2.68 0.45
C ILE A 20 5.49 1.65 1.53
N ALA A 21 4.87 0.54 1.15
CA ALA A 21 4.52 -0.52 2.09
C ALA A 21 5.76 -1.15 2.75
N ALA A 22 6.82 -1.45 2.00
CA ALA A 22 8.06 -1.97 2.57
C ALA A 22 8.72 -0.98 3.57
N PHE A 23 8.58 0.33 3.30
CA PHE A 23 9.12 1.35 4.18
C PHE A 23 8.34 1.51 5.47
N TYR A 24 7.00 1.54 5.42
CA TYR A 24 6.16 1.84 6.60
C TYR A 24 5.60 0.62 7.31
N PHE A 25 5.60 -0.55 6.69
CA PHE A 25 4.99 -1.74 7.25
C PHE A 25 6.02 -2.84 7.48
N LYS A 26 5.77 -3.68 8.49
CA LYS A 26 6.49 -4.94 8.72
C LYS A 26 5.50 -6.09 8.56
N PRO A 27 5.87 -7.19 7.87
CA PRO A 27 5.04 -8.38 7.85
C PRO A 27 4.89 -8.92 9.27
N CYS A 28 3.68 -9.34 9.61
CA CYS A 28 3.41 -10.08 10.83
C CYS A 28 3.73 -11.55 10.57
N LEU A 29 4.64 -12.10 11.35
CA LEU A 29 5.03 -13.49 11.28
C LEU A 29 4.23 -14.32 12.30
N ASP A 30 4.00 -15.59 12.00
CA ASP A 30 3.51 -16.58 12.97
C ASP A 30 4.65 -17.16 13.80
N GLU A 31 4.36 -18.18 14.61
CA GLU A 31 5.31 -18.81 15.53
C GLU A 31 6.45 -19.51 14.76
N GLU A 32 6.18 -19.97 13.54
CA GLU A 32 7.11 -20.60 12.62
C GLU A 32 7.94 -19.58 11.80
N GLY A 33 7.61 -18.28 11.90
CA GLY A 33 8.28 -17.21 11.16
C GLY A 33 7.73 -16.95 9.76
N GLU A 34 6.59 -17.55 9.40
CA GLU A 34 5.94 -17.42 8.11
C GLU A 34 5.02 -16.20 8.05
N THR A 35 4.84 -15.63 6.85
CA THR A 35 4.04 -14.42 6.71
C THR A 35 2.54 -14.73 6.83
N THR A 36 1.88 -14.13 7.83
CA THR A 36 0.44 -14.34 8.10
C THR A 36 -0.50 -13.62 7.11
N GLY A 37 0.04 -12.91 6.12
CA GLY A 37 -0.72 -11.99 5.26
C GLY A 37 -1.17 -10.69 5.96
N TYR A 38 -0.78 -10.48 7.22
CA TYR A 38 -0.97 -9.22 7.92
C TYR A 38 0.32 -8.41 7.97
N TYR A 39 0.15 -7.09 8.03
CA TYR A 39 1.22 -6.12 8.10
C TYR A 39 0.95 -5.14 9.23
N ALA A 40 1.95 -4.86 10.06
CA ALA A 40 1.89 -3.87 11.11
C ALA A 40 2.50 -2.56 10.62
N CYS A 41 1.79 -1.44 10.81
CA CYS A 41 2.34 -0.12 10.56
C CYS A 41 3.40 0.21 11.63
N LYS A 42 4.60 0.61 11.20
CA LYS A 42 5.71 0.98 12.09
C LYS A 42 5.40 2.22 12.94
N THR A 43 4.53 3.10 12.45
CA THR A 43 4.22 4.39 13.11
C THR A 43 3.06 4.29 14.10
N CYS A 44 1.95 3.64 13.73
CA CYS A 44 0.75 3.56 14.57
C CYS A 44 0.52 2.18 15.20
N ALA A 45 1.41 1.22 14.95
CA ALA A 45 1.32 -0.18 15.41
C ALA A 45 0.08 -0.97 14.95
N LYS A 46 -0.84 -0.37 14.18
CA LYS A 46 -2.07 -1.04 13.74
C LYS A 46 -1.78 -2.12 12.70
N ARG A 47 -2.31 -3.32 12.93
CA ARG A 47 -2.28 -4.43 11.96
C ARG A 47 -3.33 -4.22 10.87
N ARG A 48 -2.95 -4.49 9.63
CA ARG A 48 -3.79 -4.43 8.42
C ARG A 48 -3.59 -5.72 7.62
N LYS A 49 -4.66 -6.25 7.06
CA LYS A 49 -4.59 -7.42 6.17
C LYS A 49 -4.14 -6.97 4.78
N HIS A 50 -3.18 -7.63 4.17
CA HIS A 50 -2.84 -7.42 2.77
C HIS A 50 -3.92 -8.06 1.89
N ALA A 51 -4.60 -7.25 1.08
CA ALA A 51 -5.65 -7.76 0.21
C ALA A 51 -5.04 -8.38 -1.06
N PRO A 52 -5.48 -9.56 -1.51
CA PRO A 52 -5.03 -10.14 -2.77
C PRO A 52 -5.23 -9.17 -3.93
N LYS A 53 -4.31 -9.17 -4.91
CA LYS A 53 -4.35 -8.32 -6.12
C LYS A 53 -4.35 -6.80 -5.88
N SER A 54 -4.23 -6.33 -4.64
CA SER A 54 -4.20 -4.90 -4.32
C SER A 54 -2.86 -4.22 -4.69
N GLY A 55 -1.80 -5.00 -4.89
CA GLY A 55 -0.47 -4.48 -5.13
C GLY A 55 0.01 -3.55 -3.99
N TYR A 56 -0.36 -3.84 -2.74
CA TYR A 56 -0.05 -3.05 -1.54
C TYR A 56 -0.79 -1.71 -1.40
N SER A 57 -1.62 -1.30 -2.37
CA SER A 57 -2.39 -0.04 -2.29
C SER A 57 -3.29 0.02 -1.05
N ASN A 58 -3.89 -1.12 -0.67
CA ASN A 58 -4.78 -1.20 0.49
C ASN A 58 -4.04 -1.00 1.83
N LEU A 59 -2.73 -1.26 1.86
CA LEU A 59 -1.89 -0.99 3.01
C LEU A 59 -1.45 0.47 3.04
N VAL A 60 -1.28 1.10 1.88
CA VAL A 60 -0.78 2.48 1.76
C VAL A 60 -1.88 3.52 1.98
N SER A 61 -3.14 3.22 1.66
CA SER A 61 -4.31 4.08 1.96
C SER A 61 -4.68 4.07 3.46
N HIS A 62 -3.69 3.93 4.34
CA HIS A 62 -3.81 3.59 5.75
C HIS A 62 -4.53 4.64 6.58
#